data_AF-A0A7X7DIJ7-F1
#
_entry.id   AF-A0A7X7DIJ7-F1
#
_cell.length_a   1.000
_cell.length_b   1.000
_cell.length_c   1.000
_cell.angle_alpha   90.00
_cell.angle_beta   90.00
_cell.angle_gamma   90.00
#
_symmetry.space_group_name_H-M   'P 1'
#
loop_
_entity.id
_entity.type
_entity.pdbx_description
1 polymer ?
#
loop_
_entity_poly.entity_id
_entity_poly.type
_entity_poly.pdbx_seq_one_letter_code
_entity_poly.pdbx_strand_id
1 'polypeptide(L)'
;MYKVFMALPLVLCIVSFSVFGQQSSIKTKGSDGWGQSDKYEQNFSKFSVQTYYADVKSVDTVTPMPNMGQGIQLTSTVDGSECYVHLGPAWYILRQDNLSIAKGDRVEVKGYKLSLNNKVVIMPVTVAKNDRTLFVRDEDGIPYWVSWRKK
;
A
#
# COMPACT_ATOMS: atom_id res chain seq x y z
N MET A 1 -17.95 -44.43 -72.00
CA MET A 1 -16.58 -44.98 -71.88
C MET A 1 -15.67 -43.76 -71.76
N TYR A 2 -15.01 -43.39 -70.65
CA TYR A 2 -14.24 -44.13 -69.65
C TYR A 2 -14.57 -43.68 -68.21
N LYS A 3 -14.41 -44.61 -67.25
CA LYS A 3 -14.32 -44.34 -65.80
C LYS A 3 -12.91 -43.83 -65.49
N VAL A 4 -12.76 -42.79 -64.67
CA VAL A 4 -11.60 -42.63 -63.79
C VAL A 4 -12.07 -41.99 -62.47
N PHE A 5 -12.01 -42.82 -61.42
CA PHE A 5 -11.99 -42.44 -60.00
C PHE A 5 -10.84 -41.46 -59.74
N MET A 6 -10.92 -40.64 -58.67
CA MET A 6 -9.89 -40.61 -57.60
C MET A 6 -9.74 -39.22 -56.94
N ALA A 7 -9.76 -39.29 -55.60
CA ALA A 7 -9.14 -38.40 -54.63
C ALA A 7 -9.74 -37.00 -54.38
N LEU A 8 -10.56 -36.96 -53.31
CA LEU A 8 -10.56 -35.84 -52.36
C LEU A 8 -9.19 -35.78 -51.66
N PRO A 9 -8.66 -34.59 -51.37
CA PRO A 9 -8.32 -34.35 -49.98
C PRO A 9 -8.93 -33.04 -49.46
N LEU A 10 -9.54 -33.22 -48.30
CA LEU A 10 -9.90 -32.22 -47.31
C LEU A 10 -8.71 -31.28 -47.05
N VAL A 11 -8.87 -29.98 -47.34
CA VAL A 11 -7.97 -28.93 -46.83
C VAL A 11 -8.82 -27.94 -46.04
N LEU A 12 -8.83 -28.17 -44.74
CA LEU A 12 -9.40 -27.32 -43.72
C LEU A 12 -8.46 -26.12 -43.52
N CYS A 13 -8.68 -25.03 -44.26
CA CYS A 13 -7.96 -23.77 -44.02
C CYS A 13 -8.57 -23.04 -42.82
N ILE A 14 -8.17 -23.42 -41.61
CA ILE A 14 -8.35 -22.59 -40.42
C ILE A 14 -6.97 -22.07 -40.05
N VAL A 15 -6.64 -20.84 -40.48
CA VAL A 15 -5.45 -20.15 -39.98
C VAL A 15 -5.84 -18.74 -39.57
N SER A 16 -6.30 -18.69 -38.32
CA SER A 16 -5.94 -17.71 -37.29
C SER A 16 -5.93 -16.24 -37.71
N PHE A 17 -7.06 -15.57 -37.48
CA PHE A 17 -7.09 -14.14 -37.21
C PHE A 17 -6.23 -13.86 -35.97
N SER A 18 -4.98 -13.45 -36.18
CA SER A 18 -4.17 -12.84 -35.12
C SER A 18 -4.73 -11.44 -34.86
N VAL A 19 -5.82 -11.37 -34.11
CA VAL A 19 -6.16 -10.14 -33.39
C VAL A 19 -5.03 -9.97 -32.39
N PHE A 20 -4.00 -9.19 -32.76
CA PHE A 20 -3.08 -8.62 -31.80
C PHE A 20 -3.92 -7.61 -31.01
N GLY A 21 -4.67 -8.14 -30.04
CA GLY A 21 -5.30 -7.35 -29.01
C GLY A 21 -4.18 -6.56 -28.39
N GLN A 22 -4.18 -5.26 -28.66
CA GLN A 22 -3.42 -4.32 -27.85
C GLN A 22 -3.97 -4.50 -26.44
N GLN A 23 -3.29 -5.35 -25.67
CA GLN A 23 -3.51 -5.53 -24.26
C GLN A 23 -3.11 -4.19 -23.65
N SER A 24 -4.02 -3.24 -23.72
CA SER A 24 -4.05 -2.09 -22.85
C SER A 24 -3.94 -2.71 -21.47
N SER A 25 -2.76 -2.64 -20.85
CA SER A 25 -2.63 -2.97 -19.45
C SER A 25 -3.66 -2.08 -18.78
N ILE A 26 -4.77 -2.68 -18.33
CA ILE A 26 -5.71 -1.99 -17.47
C ILE A 26 -4.86 -1.62 -16.28
N LYS A 27 -4.37 -0.38 -16.27
CA LYS A 27 -3.73 0.21 -15.11
C LYS A 27 -4.89 0.37 -14.14
N THR A 28 -5.19 -0.72 -13.42
CA THR A 28 -6.04 -0.67 -12.24
C THR A 28 -5.53 0.54 -11.49
N LYS A 29 -6.43 1.47 -11.17
CA LYS A 29 -6.19 2.70 -10.43
C LYS A 29 -5.79 2.30 -9.00
N GLY A 30 -4.65 1.62 -8.89
CA GLY A 30 -4.29 0.72 -7.81
C GLY A 30 -3.43 1.47 -6.83
N SER A 31 -3.84 1.41 -5.56
CA SER A 31 -3.18 1.88 -4.34
C SER A 31 -2.59 3.30 -4.30
N ASP A 32 -2.52 4.03 -5.41
CA ASP A 32 -1.82 5.30 -5.56
C ASP A 32 -0.36 5.22 -5.07
N GLY A 33 0.34 4.12 -5.38
CA GLY A 33 1.72 3.90 -4.92
C GLY A 33 1.86 3.45 -3.46
N TRP A 34 0.76 3.18 -2.75
CA TRP A 34 0.73 2.60 -1.40
C TRP A 34 0.47 1.08 -1.39
N GLY A 35 0.71 0.40 -2.51
CA GLY A 35 0.38 -1.01 -2.72
C GLY A 35 1.40 -1.95 -2.12
N GLN A 36 1.01 -3.17 -1.77
CA GLN A 36 1.90 -4.17 -1.16
C GLN A 36 3.15 -4.46 -2.01
N SER A 37 3.03 -4.35 -3.33
CA SER A 37 4.13 -4.54 -4.28
C SER A 37 5.06 -3.33 -4.41
N ASP A 38 4.69 -2.17 -3.86
CA ASP A 38 5.47 -0.95 -4.00
C ASP A 38 6.73 -0.98 -3.13
N LYS A 39 7.81 -0.33 -3.60
CA LYS A 39 9.11 -0.30 -2.92
C LYS A 39 9.03 0.21 -1.48
N TYR A 40 8.07 1.10 -1.21
CA TYR A 40 7.80 1.62 0.12
C TYR A 40 7.38 0.51 1.10
N GLU A 41 6.53 -0.41 0.64
CA GLU A 41 5.96 -1.51 1.44
C GLU A 41 6.91 -2.71 1.59
N GLN A 42 7.78 -2.97 0.60
CA GLN A 42 8.76 -4.06 0.65
C GLN A 42 9.82 -3.92 1.76
N ASN A 43 9.98 -2.72 2.34
CA ASN A 43 10.91 -2.49 3.44
C ASN A 43 10.45 -3.09 4.78
N PHE A 44 9.19 -3.51 4.89
CA PHE A 44 8.55 -4.00 6.11
C PHE A 44 9.23 -5.24 6.72
N SER A 45 9.56 -6.25 5.90
CA SER A 45 9.94 -7.59 6.40
C SER A 45 11.32 -7.67 7.04
N LYS A 46 12.10 -6.59 7.01
CA LYS A 46 13.49 -6.58 7.47
C LYS A 46 13.67 -6.07 8.90
N PHE A 47 12.62 -5.50 9.51
CA PHE A 47 12.72 -4.82 10.80
C PHE A 47 11.84 -5.50 11.85
N SER A 48 12.17 -5.29 13.13
CA SER A 48 11.37 -5.77 14.25
C SER A 48 10.28 -4.78 14.63
N VAL A 49 9.11 -5.30 15.00
CA VAL A 49 8.03 -4.49 15.59
C VAL A 49 8.43 -4.07 16.99
N GLN A 50 8.31 -2.79 17.27
CA GLN A 50 8.54 -2.21 18.59
C GLN A 50 7.42 -1.23 18.93
N THR A 51 7.30 -0.90 20.21
CA THR A 51 6.35 0.10 20.70
C THR A 51 7.08 1.41 20.98
N TYR A 52 6.53 2.51 20.49
CA TYR A 52 7.04 3.86 20.64
C TYR A 52 5.96 4.76 21.23
N TYR A 53 6.34 5.59 22.21
CA TYR A 53 5.45 6.62 22.75
C TYR A 53 5.81 7.95 22.11
N ALA A 54 4.98 8.40 21.18
CA ALA A 54 5.26 9.56 20.35
C ALA A 54 4.43 10.77 20.80
N ASP A 55 5.10 11.88 21.06
CA ASP A 55 4.44 13.17 21.30
C ASP A 55 4.26 13.91 19.98
N VAL A 56 3.01 14.15 19.59
CA VAL A 56 2.65 14.70 18.28
C VAL A 56 2.90 16.20 18.25
N LYS A 57 3.74 16.65 17.31
CA LYS A 57 4.05 18.07 17.06
C LYS A 57 3.19 18.66 15.96
N SER A 58 2.89 17.90 14.92
CA SER A 58 1.98 18.28 13.84
C SER A 58 1.42 17.06 13.10
N VAL A 59 0.32 17.28 12.38
CA VAL A 59 -0.30 16.31 11.48
C VAL A 59 -0.25 16.93 10.08
N ASP A 60 0.51 16.32 9.19
CA ASP A 60 0.85 16.87 7.88
C ASP A 60 0.47 15.90 6.77
N THR A 61 0.28 16.43 5.56
CA THR A 61 0.15 15.63 4.35
C THR A 61 1.50 15.51 3.67
N VAL A 62 1.90 14.30 3.29
CA VAL A 62 3.21 14.02 2.68
C VAL A 62 3.09 13.12 1.46
N THR A 63 4.05 13.21 0.55
CA THR A 63 4.27 12.22 -0.51
C THR A 63 5.61 11.52 -0.22
N PRO A 64 5.62 10.31 0.37
CA PRO A 64 6.85 9.68 0.87
C PRO A 64 7.90 9.37 -0.20
N MET A 65 7.46 9.01 -1.40
CA MET A 65 8.33 8.71 -2.55
C MET A 65 7.74 9.29 -3.84
N PRO A 66 8.59 9.54 -4.87
CA PRO A 66 8.10 9.97 -6.18
C PRO A 66 7.05 9.01 -6.73
N ASN A 67 6.00 9.58 -7.36
CA ASN A 67 4.85 8.85 -7.93
C ASN A 67 3.95 8.13 -6.90
N MET A 68 4.01 8.48 -5.61
CA MET A 68 3.01 8.09 -4.62
C MET A 68 1.94 9.17 -4.45
N GLY A 69 0.74 8.72 -4.10
CA GLY A 69 -0.36 9.53 -3.58
C GLY A 69 -0.04 10.16 -2.24
N GLN A 70 -0.82 11.18 -1.88
CA GLN A 70 -0.72 11.83 -0.59
C GLN A 70 -1.03 10.86 0.56
N GLY A 71 -0.21 10.92 1.60
CA GLY A 71 -0.38 10.22 2.88
C GLY A 71 -0.48 11.19 4.05
N ILE A 72 -1.01 10.69 5.17
CA ILE A 72 -0.98 11.42 6.44
C ILE A 72 0.26 11.00 7.23
N GLN A 73 0.97 12.00 7.73
CA GLN A 73 2.15 11.84 8.56
C GLN A 73 1.98 12.59 9.87
N LEU A 74 2.44 11.99 10.96
CA LEU A 74 2.65 12.68 12.23
C LEU A 74 4.12 13.07 12.34
N THR A 75 4.40 14.36 12.50
CA THR A 75 5.72 14.80 12.96
C THR A 75 5.70 14.73 14.48
N SER A 76 6.58 13.90 15.06
CA SER A 76 6.51 13.56 16.48
C SER A 76 7.89 13.48 17.12
N THR A 77 7.94 13.49 18.45
CA THR A 77 9.16 13.21 19.21
C THR A 77 9.01 11.92 20.01
N VAL A 78 10.03 11.06 19.95
CA VAL A 78 10.17 9.85 20.77
C VAL A 78 11.52 9.96 21.50
N ASP A 79 11.51 9.86 22.83
CA ASP A 79 12.71 10.01 23.67
C ASP A 79 13.53 11.28 23.36
N GLY A 80 12.84 12.38 23.05
CA GLY A 80 13.45 13.67 22.69
C GLY A 80 13.98 13.78 21.25
N SER A 81 13.95 12.70 20.47
CA SER A 81 14.38 12.69 19.06
C SER A 81 13.20 12.85 18.11
N GLU A 82 13.37 13.67 17.06
CA GLU A 82 12.35 13.83 16.02
C GLU A 82 12.19 12.55 15.19
N CYS A 83 10.94 12.18 14.90
CA CYS A 83 10.59 11.08 14.03
C CYS A 83 9.29 11.38 13.27
N TYR A 84 9.08 10.64 12.19
CA TYR A 84 7.91 10.77 11.33
C TYR A 84 7.11 9.48 11.34
N VAL A 85 5.85 9.54 11.73
CA VAL A 85 4.96 8.37 11.72
C VAL A 85 4.09 8.43 10.47
N HIS A 86 4.26 7.50 9.54
CA HIS A 86 3.49 7.47 8.30
C HIS A 86 2.22 6.65 8.51
N LEU A 87 1.08 7.30 8.70
CA LEU A 87 -0.18 6.60 9.00
C LEU A 87 -0.73 5.84 7.80
N GLY A 88 -0.41 6.28 6.58
CA GLY A 88 -0.89 5.65 5.35
C GLY A 88 -1.48 6.68 4.40
N PRO A 89 -2.16 6.23 3.33
CA PRO A 89 -2.73 7.11 2.33
C PRO A 89 -3.82 8.02 2.90
N ALA A 90 -3.83 9.28 2.47
CA ALA A 90 -4.76 10.29 2.97
C ALA A 90 -6.22 9.90 2.75
N TRP A 91 -6.52 9.31 1.59
CA TRP A 91 -7.88 8.85 1.26
C TRP A 91 -8.40 7.78 2.22
N TYR A 92 -7.51 7.00 2.84
CA TYR A 92 -7.86 5.95 3.80
C TYR A 92 -7.98 6.52 5.20
N ILE A 93 -6.98 7.29 5.65
CA ILE A 93 -6.89 7.81 7.02
C ILE A 93 -7.98 8.84 7.31
N LEU A 94 -8.29 9.72 6.35
CA LEU A 94 -9.34 10.73 6.52
C LEU A 94 -10.77 10.14 6.58
N ARG A 95 -10.94 8.84 6.31
CA ARG A 95 -12.22 8.13 6.43
C ARG A 95 -12.36 7.32 7.72
N GLN A 96 -11.33 7.32 8.57
CA GLN A 96 -11.34 6.60 9.83
C GLN A 96 -11.90 7.51 10.94
N ASP A 97 -13.17 7.29 11.30
CA ASP A 97 -13.82 8.09 12.35
C ASP A 97 -13.45 7.63 13.78
N ASN A 98 -12.74 6.52 13.89
CA ASN A 98 -12.41 5.90 15.16
C ASN A 98 -11.30 6.65 15.92
N LEU A 99 -10.38 7.34 15.26
CA LEU A 99 -9.22 7.94 15.94
C LEU A 99 -8.90 9.34 15.41
N SER A 100 -9.14 10.36 16.22
CA SER A 100 -8.71 11.73 15.95
C SER A 100 -7.38 12.00 16.66
N ILE A 101 -6.36 12.45 15.92
CA ILE A 101 -5.04 12.80 16.44
C ILE A 101 -4.77 14.26 16.10
N ALA A 102 -4.28 15.03 17.07
CA ALA A 102 -3.95 16.44 16.93
C ALA A 102 -2.58 16.77 17.56
N LYS A 103 -2.08 17.96 17.25
CA LYS A 103 -0.90 18.52 17.91
C LYS A 103 -1.09 18.53 19.43
N GLY A 104 -0.08 18.08 20.16
CA GLY A 104 -0.09 17.98 21.62
C GLY A 104 -0.59 16.64 22.16
N ASP A 105 -1.16 15.78 21.31
CA ASP A 105 -1.51 14.42 21.71
C ASP A 105 -0.24 13.57 21.94
N ARG A 106 -0.36 12.61 22.85
CA ARG A 106 0.58 11.51 22.99
C ARG A 106 -0.06 10.23 22.49
N VAL A 107 0.61 9.52 21.59
CA VAL A 107 0.12 8.29 20.97
C VAL A 107 1.08 7.13 21.19
N GLU A 108 0.53 5.94 21.34
CA GLU A 108 1.30 4.69 21.35
C GLU A 108 1.33 4.14 19.93
N VAL A 109 2.52 4.02 19.38
CA VAL A 109 2.75 3.53 18.01
C VAL A 109 3.47 2.20 18.10
N LYS A 110 2.78 1.13 17.71
CA LYS A 110 3.43 -0.18 17.49
C LYS A 110 3.80 -0.27 16.02
N GLY A 111 5.07 -0.41 15.69
CA GLY A 111 5.52 -0.35 14.31
C GLY A 111 7.00 -0.61 14.10
N TYR A 112 7.44 -0.39 12.86
CA TYR A 112 8.82 -0.57 12.41
C TYR A 112 9.50 0.78 12.31
N LYS A 113 10.65 0.91 12.95
CA LYS A 113 11.52 2.08 12.81
C LYS A 113 12.55 1.82 11.73
N LEU A 114 12.59 2.68 10.73
CA LEU A 114 13.55 2.63 9.63
C LEU A 114 14.10 4.04 9.34
N SER A 115 15.20 4.07 8.59
CA SER A 115 15.71 5.30 8.00
C SER A 115 15.27 5.40 6.55
N LEU A 116 14.53 6.46 6.20
CA LEU A 116 14.08 6.74 4.85
C LEU A 116 14.48 8.18 4.49
N ASN A 117 15.22 8.38 3.40
CA ASN A 117 15.72 9.69 2.97
C ASN A 117 16.44 10.45 4.11
N ASN A 118 17.28 9.74 4.88
CA ASN A 118 18.02 10.24 6.04
C ASN A 118 17.13 10.74 7.20
N LYS A 119 15.85 10.34 7.22
CA LYS A 119 14.91 10.65 8.29
C LYS A 119 14.48 9.38 9.01
N VAL A 120 14.28 9.49 10.32
CA VAL A 120 13.71 8.41 11.13
C VAL A 120 12.22 8.34 10.87
N VAL A 121 11.78 7.24 10.26
CA VAL A 121 10.37 6.98 9.97
C VAL A 121 9.90 5.77 10.77
N ILE A 122 8.73 5.90 11.39
CA ILE A 122 8.01 4.79 12.01
C ILE A 122 6.84 4.44 11.11
N MET A 123 6.84 3.21 10.59
CA MET A 123 5.71 2.62 9.88
C MET A 123 4.83 1.86 10.88
N PRO A 124 3.61 2.34 11.17
CA PRO A 124 2.76 1.75 12.19
C PRO A 124 2.09 0.45 11.69
N VAL A 125 1.97 -0.50 12.62
CA VAL A 125 1.01 -1.61 12.60
C VAL A 125 -0.27 -1.15 13.29
N THR A 126 -0.14 -0.54 14.47
CA THR A 126 -1.25 0.10 15.19
C THR A 126 -0.83 1.44 15.75
N VAL A 127 -1.80 2.36 15.85
CA VAL A 127 -1.65 3.62 16.57
C VAL A 127 -2.78 3.71 17.58
N ALA A 128 -2.46 3.84 18.86
CA ALA A 128 -3.44 3.97 19.93
C ALA A 128 -3.36 5.36 20.57
N LYS A 129 -4.54 5.90 20.90
CA LYS A 129 -4.71 7.10 21.72
C LYS A 129 -5.86 6.85 22.68
N ASN A 130 -5.60 6.97 23.97
CA ASN A 130 -6.58 6.69 25.02
C ASN A 130 -7.15 5.26 24.88
N ASP A 131 -8.47 5.13 24.71
CA ASP A 131 -9.23 3.90 24.57
C ASP A 131 -9.42 3.46 23.10
N ARG A 132 -8.81 4.18 22.14
CA ARG A 132 -9.04 3.97 20.71
C ARG A 132 -7.78 3.56 19.98
N THR A 133 -7.92 2.58 19.09
CA THR A 133 -6.82 2.03 18.29
C THR A 133 -7.16 2.07 16.81
N LEU A 134 -6.28 2.70 16.04
CA LEU A 134 -6.24 2.61 14.59
C LEU A 134 -5.36 1.44 14.18
N PHE A 135 -5.96 0.49 13.48
CA PHE A 135 -5.24 -0.61 12.85
C PHE A 135 -4.82 -0.18 11.43
N VAL A 136 -3.51 -0.15 11.21
CA VAL A 136 -2.90 0.28 9.95
C VAL A 136 -2.52 -0.94 9.11
N ARG A 137 -1.97 -1.96 9.77
CA ARG A 137 -1.54 -3.23 9.16
C ARG A 137 -2.00 -4.42 9.99
N ASP A 138 -2.13 -5.57 9.35
CA ASP A 138 -2.32 -6.85 10.04
C ASP A 138 -0.99 -7.42 10.58
N GLU A 139 -1.06 -8.61 11.16
CA GLU A 139 0.09 -9.33 11.75
C GLU A 139 1.14 -9.73 10.71
N ASP A 140 0.70 -9.94 9.46
CA ASP A 140 1.56 -10.25 8.32
C ASP A 140 2.16 -8.98 7.68
N GLY A 141 1.77 -7.79 8.18
CA GLY A 141 2.24 -6.50 7.71
C GLY A 141 1.48 -5.89 6.56
N ILE A 142 0.42 -6.56 6.13
CA ILE A 142 -0.36 -6.16 4.97
C ILE A 142 -1.20 -4.97 5.38
N PRO A 143 -1.09 -3.83 4.66
CA PRO A 143 -1.93 -2.68 4.97
C PRO A 143 -3.41 -2.98 4.78
N TYR A 144 -4.25 -2.43 5.65
CA TYR A 144 -5.71 -2.59 5.52
C TYR A 144 -6.29 -1.92 4.26
N TRP A 145 -5.59 -0.93 3.68
CA TRP A 145 -6.04 -0.26 2.46
C TRP A 145 -5.75 -1.02 1.16
N VAL A 146 -4.82 -1.99 1.17
CA VAL A 146 -4.56 -2.85 0.00
C VAL A 146 -5.45 -4.09 0.00
N SER A 147 -5.93 -4.46 1.19
CA SER A 147 -6.79 -5.63 1.38
C SER A 147 -8.25 -5.19 1.38
N TRP A 148 -8.93 -5.23 0.23
CA TRP A 148 -10.39 -5.29 0.25
C TRP A 148 -10.79 -6.64 0.89
N ARG A 149 -10.84 -6.71 2.22
CA ARG A 149 -11.42 -7.86 2.89
C ARG A 149 -12.93 -7.72 2.79
N LYS A 150 -13.57 -8.56 1.97
CA LYS A 150 -14.99 -8.83 2.17
C LYS A 150 -15.13 -9.33 3.60
N LYS A 151 -15.94 -8.62 4.37
CA LYS A 151 -16.39 -9.03 5.69
C LYS A 151 -17.08 -10.39 5.61
#